data_AF-A0A948C4E8-F1
#
_entry.id   AF-A0A948C4E8-F1
#
_cell.length_a   1.000
_cell.length_b   1.000
_cell.length_c   1.000
_cell.angle_alpha   90.00
_cell.angle_beta   90.00
_cell.angle_gamma   90.00
#
_symmetry.space_group_name_H-M   'P 1'
#
loop_
_entity.id
_entity.type
_entity.pdbx_description
1 polymer ?
#
loop_
_entity_poly.entity_id
_entity_poly.type
_entity_poly.pdbx_seq_one_letter_code
_entity_poly.pdbx_strand_id
1 'polypeptide(L)' 'MNSAEKLIITDIFDMIKDSYDENETTLANFLFTMESMIEDELGFVDNCSLEYLLDLTSAYIMDNQ' A
#
# COMPACT_ATOMS: atom_id res chain seq x y z
N MET A 1 -6.27 -11.81 -9.72
CA MET A 1 -4.97 -12.05 -9.05
C MET A 1 -5.02 -13.31 -8.21
N ASN A 2 -3.97 -14.13 -8.25
CA ASN A 2 -3.86 -15.40 -7.50
C ASN A 2 -3.22 -15.20 -6.11
N SER A 3 -3.22 -16.26 -5.28
CA SER A 3 -2.70 -16.19 -3.90
C SER A 3 -1.20 -15.90 -3.80
N ALA A 4 -0.39 -16.36 -4.76
CA ALA A 4 1.05 -16.11 -4.75
C ALA A 4 1.37 -14.64 -5.08
N GLU A 5 0.67 -14.06 -6.05
CA GLU A 5 0.77 -12.63 -6.38
C GLU A 5 0.34 -11.76 -5.20
N LYS A 6 -0.75 -12.12 -4.52
CA LYS A 6 -1.18 -11.45 -3.28
C LYS A 6 -0.11 -11.48 -2.19
N LEU A 7 0.49 -12.66 -1.98
CA LEU A 7 1.54 -12.82 -0.96
C LEU A 7 2.73 -11.92 -1.26
N ILE A 8 3.19 -11.87 -2.51
CA ILE A 8 4.31 -10.99 -2.91
C ILE A 8 4.00 -9.52 -2.61
N ILE A 9 2.79 -9.06 -2.94
CA ILE A 9 2.41 -7.66 -2.69
C ILE A 9 2.30 -7.37 -1.20
N THR A 10 1.74 -8.31 -0.42
CA THR A 10 1.70 -8.20 1.05
C THR A 10 3.11 -8.15 1.64
N ASP A 11 4.03 -9.00 1.19
CA ASP A 11 5.43 -9.00 1.64
C ASP A 11 6.14 -7.67 1.32
N ILE A 12 5.87 -7.08 0.15
CA ILE A 12 6.40 -5.76 -0.23
C ILE A 12 5.83 -4.67 0.71
N PHE A 13 4.53 -4.70 0.97
CA PHE A 13 3.88 -3.75 1.85
C PHE A 13 4.42 -3.84 3.29
N ASP A 14 4.61 -5.06 3.79
CA ASP A 14 5.20 -5.31 5.10
C ASP A 14 6.65 -4.80 5.17
N MET A 15 7.47 -5.08 4.14
CA MET A 15 8.84 -4.56 4.05
C MET A 15 8.90 -3.03 4.07
N ILE A 16 7.96 -2.35 3.42
CA ILE A 16 7.85 -0.90 3.46
C ILE A 16 7.61 -0.45 4.89
N LYS A 17 6.59 -1.00 5.58
CA LYS A 17 6.28 -0.61 6.97
C LYS A 17 7.47 -0.81 7.90
N ASP A 18 8.09 -1.99 7.84
CA ASP A 18 9.24 -2.36 8.68
C ASP A 18 10.42 -1.39 8.47
N SER A 19 10.56 -0.81 7.28
CA SER A 19 11.58 0.20 6.99
C SER A 19 11.36 1.55 7.70
N TYR A 20 10.18 1.77 8.29
CA TYR A 20 9.81 2.96 9.05
C TYR A 20 9.46 2.67 10.51
N ASP A 21 9.84 1.50 11.06
CA ASP A 21 9.51 1.07 12.43
C ASP A 21 9.86 2.08 13.53
N GLU A 22 10.80 3.00 13.29
CA GLU A 22 11.21 4.04 14.24
C GLU A 22 10.53 5.40 14.01
N ASN A 23 9.69 5.57 12.98
CA ASN A 23 9.11 6.86 12.60
C ASN A 23 7.73 6.72 11.94
N GLU A 24 6.73 6.45 12.77
CA GLU A 24 5.31 6.30 12.39
C GLU A 24 4.76 7.50 11.62
N THR A 25 5.17 8.73 11.97
CA THR A 25 4.71 9.95 11.25
C THR A 25 5.21 9.97 9.80
N THR A 26 6.44 9.52 9.56
CA THR A 26 7.00 9.45 8.21
C THR A 26 6.37 8.31 7.42
N LEU A 27 6.10 7.17 8.07
CA LEU A 27 5.33 6.08 7.46
C LEU A 27 3.95 6.58 7.02
N ALA A 28 3.19 7.23 7.91
CA ALA A 28 1.86 7.73 7.59
C ALA A 28 1.87 8.66 6.36
N ASN A 29 2.76 9.65 6.33
CA ASN A 29 2.90 10.56 5.19
C ASN A 29 3.27 9.83 3.89
N PHE A 30 4.14 8.82 3.97
CA PHE A 30 4.50 7.99 2.84
C PHE A 30 3.29 7.20 2.33
N LEU A 31 2.54 6.54 3.22
CA LEU A 31 1.38 5.73 2.85
C LEU A 31 0.28 6.58 2.20
N PHE A 32 -0.01 7.80 2.70
CA PHE A 32 -0.95 8.72 2.04
C PHE A 32 -0.47 9.16 0.66
N THR A 33 0.83 9.40 0.49
CA THR A 33 1.39 9.76 -0.81
C THR A 33 1.27 8.58 -1.78
N MET A 34 1.57 7.37 -1.31
CA MET A 34 1.49 6.16 -2.10
C MET A 34 0.04 5.83 -2.50
N GLU A 35 -0.92 5.94 -1.57
CA GLU A 35 -2.36 5.82 -1.84
C GLU A 35 -2.78 6.74 -2.99
N SER A 36 -2.49 8.05 -2.88
CA SER A 36 -2.84 9.02 -3.93
C SER A 36 -2.19 8.71 -5.29
N MET A 37 -0.92 8.29 -5.30
CA MET A 37 -0.24 7.93 -6.56
C MET A 37 -0.85 6.68 -7.22
N ILE A 38 -1.26 5.70 -6.41
CA ILE A 38 -1.88 4.48 -6.92
C ILE A 38 -3.29 4.78 -7.45
N GLU A 39 -4.08 5.59 -6.73
CA GLU A 39 -5.39 6.04 -7.20
C GLU A 39 -5.30 6.78 -8.54
N ASP A 40 -4.31 7.68 -8.69
CA ASP A 40 -4.05 8.38 -9.94
C ASP A 40 -3.75 7.41 -11.08
N GLU A 41 -2.85 6.45 -10.89
CA GLU A 41 -2.48 5.45 -11.92
C GLU A 41 -3.66 4.54 -12.30
N LEU A 42 -4.45 4.10 -11.31
CA LEU A 42 -5.66 3.30 -11.54
C LEU A 42 -6.75 4.08 -12.28
N GLY A 43 -6.70 5.41 -12.25
CA GLY A 43 -7.51 6.27 -13.11
C GLY A 43 -7.22 6.12 -14.60
N PHE A 44 -6.06 5.56 -14.97
CA PHE A 44 -5.63 5.34 -16.34
C PHE A 44 -5.52 3.87 -16.73
N VAL A 45 -5.21 2.99 -15.78
CA VAL A 45 -4.89 1.58 -16.03
C VAL A 45 -5.65 0.65 -15.08
N ASP A 46 -6.30 -0.37 -15.63
CA ASP A 46 -6.84 -1.48 -14.84
C ASP A 46 -5.70 -2.44 -14.47
N ASN A 47 -5.35 -2.48 -13.17
CA ASN A 47 -4.25 -3.30 -12.66
C ASN A 47 -4.57 -3.86 -11.27
N CYS A 48 -4.94 -5.14 -11.21
CA CYS A 48 -5.29 -5.81 -9.96
C CYS A 48 -4.19 -5.82 -8.88
N SER A 49 -2.91 -5.69 -9.26
CA SER A 49 -1.82 -5.63 -8.28
C SER A 49 -1.77 -4.27 -7.60
N LEU A 50 -2.00 -3.20 -8.36
CA LEU A 50 -2.11 -1.85 -7.82
C LEU A 50 -3.38 -1.69 -6.99
N GLU A 51 -4.52 -2.21 -7.45
CA GLU A 51 -5.77 -2.24 -6.67
C GLU A 51 -5.58 -2.91 -5.32
N TYR A 52 -4.89 -4.06 -5.28
CA TYR A 52 -4.67 -4.75 -4.02
C TYR A 52 -3.66 -4.04 -3.10
N LEU A 53 -2.63 -3.40 -3.66
CA LEU A 53 -1.73 -2.56 -2.86
C LEU A 53 -2.46 -1.35 -2.27
N LEU A 54 -3.37 -0.74 -3.04
CA LEU A 54 -4.25 0.31 -2.57
C LEU A 54 -5.12 -0.18 -1.40
N ASP A 55 -5.81 -1.31 -1.56
CA ASP A 55 -6.64 -1.91 -0.50
C ASP A 55 -5.85 -2.13 0.80
N LEU A 56 -4.63 -2.67 0.72
CA LEU A 56 -3.76 -2.87 1.89
C LEU A 56 -3.38 -1.55 2.55
N THR A 57 -3.05 -0.55 1.73
CA THR A 57 -2.61 0.78 2.19
C THR A 57 -3.74 1.50 2.90
N SER A 58 -4.91 1.59 2.27
CA SER A 58 -6.09 2.23 2.83
C SER A 58 -6.57 1.53 4.10
N ALA A 59 -6.57 0.18 4.14
CA ALA A 59 -6.91 -0.57 5.33
C ALA A 59 -5.96 -0.26 6.51
N TYR A 60 -4.64 -0.23 6.26
CA TYR A 60 -3.68 0.11 7.30
C TYR A 60 -3.85 1.55 7.80
N ILE A 61 -4.07 2.52 6.91
CA ILE A 61 -4.33 3.91 7.28
C ILE A 61 -5.58 3.98 8.17
N MET A 62 -6.67 3.30 7.80
CA MET A 62 -7.91 3.28 8.57
C MET A 62 -7.73 2.66 9.97
N ASP A 63 -6.93 1.60 10.09
CA ASP A 63 -6.72 0.89 11.35
C ASP A 63 -5.78 1.64 12.33
N ASN A 64 -5.02 2.64 11.84
CA ASN A 64 -4.00 3.37 12.62
C ASN A 64 -4.28 4.89 12.73
N GLN A 65 -5.53 5.31 12.49
CA GLN A 65 -6.05 6.66 12.77
C GLN A 65 -6.76 6.73 14.12
#